data_AF-A0AAU5GVL3-F1
#
_entry.id   AF-A0AAU5GVL3-F1
#
_cell.length_a   1.000
_cell.length_b   1.000
_cell.length_c   1.000
_cell.angle_alpha   90.00
_cell.angle_beta   90.00
_cell.angle_gamma   90.00
#
_symmetry.space_group_name_H-M   'P 1'
#
loop_
_entity.id
_entity.type
_entity.pdbx_description
1 polymer ?
#
loop_
_entity_poly.entity_id
_entity_poly.type
_entity_poly.pdbx_seq_one_letter_code
_entity_poly.pdbx_strand_id
1 'polypeptide(L)' 'MSFDALQALREAGHPVDLLAVEQRSVLSGLSELEVRVLNSVKGRLEAVAGEVEGQDLKLL' A
#
# COMPACT_ATOMS: atom_id res chain seq x y z
N MET A 1 5.18 4.97 23.02
CA MET A 1 5.65 4.09 21.93
C MET A 1 5.95 4.98 20.74
N SER A 2 7.05 4.75 20.03
CA SER A 2 7.32 5.47 18.76
C SER A 2 6.34 4.97 17.70
N PHE A 3 5.91 5.85 16.80
CA PHE A 3 5.16 5.44 15.62
C PHE A 3 6.04 4.56 14.71
N ASP A 4 5.49 3.45 14.22
CA ASP A 4 6.15 2.56 13.26
C ASP A 4 5.40 2.66 11.92
N ALA A 5 6.00 3.40 10.98
CA ALA A 5 5.43 3.60 9.66
C ALA A 5 5.32 2.31 8.85
N LEU A 6 6.28 1.39 8.98
CA LEU A 6 6.27 0.14 8.22
C LEU A 6 5.18 -0.80 8.72
N GLN A 7 4.97 -0.86 10.03
CA GLN A 7 3.86 -1.59 10.61
C GLN A 7 2.51 -1.01 10.15
N ALA A 8 2.33 0.31 10.24
CA ALA A 8 1.08 0.96 9.84
C ALA A 8 0.76 0.79 8.34
N LEU A 9 1.78 0.83 7.47
CA LEU A 9 1.62 0.54 6.04
C LEU A 9 1.30 -0.94 5.78
N ARG A 10 1.92 -1.86 6.52
CA ARG A 10 1.61 -3.30 6.44
C ARG A 10 0.15 -3.58 6.81
N GLU A 11 -0.31 -3.03 7.92
CA GLU A 11 -1.69 -3.18 8.39
C GLU A 11 -2.71 -2.60 7.41
N ALA A 12 -2.33 -1.57 6.65
CA ALA A 12 -3.14 -0.99 5.57
C ALA A 12 -3.09 -1.79 4.24
N GLY A 13 -2.36 -2.91 4.20
CA GLY A 13 -2.27 -3.81 3.05
C GLY A 13 -1.26 -3.38 1.99
N HIS A 14 -0.30 -2.50 2.31
CA HIS A 14 0.81 -2.23 1.39
C HIS A 14 1.81 -3.40 1.41
N PRO A 15 2.39 -3.79 0.26
CA PRO A 15 3.31 -4.93 0.16
C PRO A 15 4.72 -4.59 0.67
N VAL A 16 4.84 -4.09 1.91
CA VAL A 16 6.10 -3.63 2.49
C VAL A 16 7.17 -4.73 2.60
N ASP A 17 6.75 -5.99 2.66
CA ASP A 17 7.64 -7.16 2.74
C ASP A 17 8.32 -7.50 1.40
N LEU A 18 7.78 -7.00 0.29
CA LEU A 18 8.35 -7.20 -1.05
C LEU A 18 9.36 -6.09 -1.42
N LEU A 19 9.49 -5.07 -0.57
CA LEU A 19 10.37 -3.94 -0.83
C LEU A 19 11.83 -4.26 -0.50
N ALA A 20 12.73 -3.70 -1.29
CA ALA A 20 14.16 -3.70 -1.01
C ALA A 20 14.47 -2.99 0.32
N VAL A 21 15.63 -3.25 0.91
CA VAL A 21 16.02 -2.67 2.21
C VAL A 21 16.05 -1.14 2.15
N GLU A 22 16.55 -0.60 1.05
CA GLU A 22 16.68 0.84 0.79
C GLU A 22 15.30 1.50 0.71
N GLN A 23 14.33 0.84 0.07
CA GLN A 23 12.96 1.31 -0.03
C GLN A 23 12.26 1.29 1.34
N ARG A 24 12.45 0.22 2.13
CA ARG A 24 11.94 0.14 3.51
C ARG A 24 12.54 1.20 4.41
N SER A 25 13.83 1.53 4.23
CA SER A 25 14.49 2.61 4.96
C SER A 25 13.79 3.95 4.72
N VAL A 26 13.52 4.31 3.45
CA VAL A 26 12.77 5.53 3.11
C VAL A 26 11.38 5.53 3.76
N LEU A 27 10.63 4.43 3.66
CA LEU A 27 9.28 4.36 4.21
C LEU A 27 9.25 4.36 5.75
N SER A 28 10.30 3.86 6.41
CA SER A 28 10.42 3.89 7.87
C SER A 28 10.58 5.30 8.43
N GLY A 29 11.04 6.25 7.60
CA GLY A 29 11.19 7.66 7.97
C GLY A 29 9.90 8.47 7.87
N LEU A 30 8.80 7.88 7.40
CA LEU A 30 7.54 8.60 7.25
C LEU A 30 6.90 8.93 8.60
N SER A 31 6.39 10.14 8.68
CA SER A 31 5.53 10.57 9.77
C SER A 31 4.16 9.90 9.70
N GLU A 32 3.43 9.94 10.82
CA GLU A 32 2.06 9.44 10.89
C GLU A 32 1.14 10.13 9.87
N LEU A 33 1.32 11.42 9.64
CA LEU A 33 0.53 12.17 8.65
C LEU A 33 0.79 11.67 7.23
N GLU A 34 2.04 11.44 6.85
CA GLU A 34 2.40 10.94 5.52
C GLU A 34 1.83 9.54 5.28
N VAL A 35 1.88 8.66 6.29
CA VAL A 35 1.27 7.32 6.20
C VAL A 35 -0.25 7.43 6.03
N ARG A 36 -0.94 8.34 6.74
CA ARG A 36 -2.38 8.58 6.55
C ARG A 36 -2.69 9.04 5.12
N VAL A 37 -1.87 9.92 4.55
CA VAL A 37 -2.04 10.39 3.16
C VAL A 37 -1.86 9.22 2.19
N LEU A 38 -0.82 8.41 2.34
CA LEU A 38 -0.59 7.24 1.48
C LEU A 38 -1.75 6.24 1.54
N ASN A 39 -2.27 5.97 2.73
CA ASN A 39 -3.43 5.09 2.92
C ASN A 39 -4.69 5.68 2.29
N SER A 40 -4.90 6.99 2.39
CA SER A 40 -6.01 7.68 1.72
C SER A 40 -5.92 7.59 0.21
N VAL A 41 -4.73 7.80 -0.36
CA VAL A 41 -4.50 7.67 -1.81
C VAL A 41 -4.74 6.23 -2.26
N LYS A 42 -4.22 5.23 -1.55
CA LYS A 42 -4.48 3.81 -1.83
C LYS A 42 -5.99 3.52 -1.86
N GLY A 43 -6.73 3.90 -0.82
CA GLY A 43 -8.17 3.64 -0.77
C GLY A 43 -8.95 4.31 -1.91
N ARG A 44 -8.54 5.52 -2.32
CA ARG A 44 -9.14 6.21 -3.48
C ARG A 44 -8.83 5.50 -4.79
N LEU A 45 -7.61 4.97 -4.95
CA LEU A 45 -7.23 4.17 -6.11
C LEU A 45 -7.98 2.84 -6.17
N GLU A 46 -8.10 2.15 -5.04
CA GLU A 46 -8.88 0.90 -4.92
C GLU A 46 -10.36 1.11 -5.23
N ALA A 47 -10.95 2.22 -4.78
CA ALA A 47 -12.34 2.56 -5.04
C ALA A 47 -12.65 2.82 -6.53
N VAL A 48 -11.67 3.30 -7.30
CA VAL A 48 -11.83 3.51 -8.76
C VAL A 48 -11.32 2.33 -9.60
N ALA A 49 -10.57 1.40 -9.01
CA ALA A 49 -10.07 0.21 -9.69
C ALA A 49 -11.16 -0.86 -9.92
N GLY A 50 -12.34 -0.67 -9.34
CA GLY A 50 -13.52 -1.52 -9.53
C GLY A 50 -14.16 -1.38 -10.91
N GLU A 51 -13.49 -1.86 -11.96
CA GLU A 51 -14.07 -2.37 -13.23
C GLU A 51 -13.13 -3.37 -13.97
N VAL A 52 -12.17 -4.02 -13.29
CA VAL A 52 -11.39 -5.11 -13.90
C VAL A 52 -11.65 -6.43 -13.17
N GLU A 53 -12.92 -6.80 -13.06
CA GLU A 53 -13.31 -8.19 -12.77
C GLU A 53 -13.35 -8.98 -14.09
N GLY A 54 -12.34 -9.83 -14.28
CA GLY A 54 -12.42 -11.03 -15.13
C GLY A 54 -12.59 -10.82 -16.64
N GLN A 55 -11.48 -10.58 -17.37
CA GLN A 55 -11.38 -11.21 -18.69
C GLN A 55 -11.14 -12.71 -18.46
N ASP A 56 -12.24 -13.43 -18.29
CA ASP A 56 -12.31 -14.88 -18.44
C ASP A 56 -11.95 -15.19 -19.90
N LEU A 57 -10.65 -15.31 -20.17
CA LEU A 57 -10.14 -15.84 -21.43
C LEU A 57 -10.56 -17.32 -21.49
N LYS A 58 -11.80 -17.56 -21.94
CA LYS A 58 -12.18 -18.84 -22.53
C LYS A 58 -11.33 -19.04 -23.77
N LEU A 59 -10.20 -19.70 -23.60
CA LEU A 59 -9.46 -20.33 -24.69
C LEU A 59 -10.36 -21.45 -25.22
N LEU A 60 -10.94 -21.19 -26.40
CA LEU A 60 -11.59 -22.19 -27.25
C LEU A 60 -10.56 -23.17 -27.81
#